data_AF-A0AAD5DXL2-F1
#
_entry.id   AF-A0AAD5DXL2-F1
#
_cell.length_a   1.000
_cell.length_b   1.000
_cell.length_c   1.000
_cell.angle_alpha   90.00
_cell.angle_beta   90.00
_cell.angle_gamma   90.00
#
_symmetry.space_group_name_H-M   'P 1'
#
loop_
_entity.id
_entity.type
_entity.pdbx_description
1 polymer ?
#
loop_
_entity_poly.entity_id
_entity_poly.type
_entity_poly.pdbx_seq_one_letter_code
_entity_poly.pdbx_strand_id
1 'polypeptide(L)'
;MKLSGDHTQRFAQRWLLTTSTNCAVDMVSLVTLLLAWLLLARRIHIPPFGHAWMATQCLQITVQIVLCRRGASPAWRELGAATFRLNSFGMGAANAITKLWLDQTACQTGRLALARHAMLMLLSSGAGTLLLIQAKAMRLSLALAVQLFVVLMCMQTNSTMCSGAALTRPLAQQQTHQLFQLLELASFSPLPVAAKVQPATECAAVLGYLQLSIGLVLPLLAQAALESSLFQEHQQQRRQCGVRPESGYMQWVFDAIGSLGEALDRVTFPAALWMLLGLLWKLSVVIAYRQAEGG
;
A
#
# COMPACT_ATOMS: atom_id res chain seq x y z
N MET A 1 0.14 -16.56 -15.58
CA MET A 1 0.53 -17.37 -14.40
C MET A 1 -0.32 -18.63 -14.43
N LYS A 2 0.25 -19.84 -14.43
CA LYS A 2 -0.56 -21.08 -14.55
C LYS A 2 -0.93 -21.61 -13.16
N LEU A 3 -2.22 -21.83 -12.92
CA LEU A 3 -2.70 -22.36 -11.63
C LEU A 3 -2.16 -23.76 -11.36
N SER A 4 -1.52 -23.94 -10.20
CA SER A 4 -1.06 -25.24 -9.69
C SER A 4 -2.18 -26.00 -8.97
N GLY A 5 -2.02 -27.31 -8.78
CA GLY A 5 -2.96 -28.19 -8.07
C GLY A 5 -4.02 -28.85 -8.97
N ASP A 6 -4.78 -29.78 -8.38
CA ASP A 6 -5.86 -30.52 -9.05
C ASP A 6 -7.06 -29.60 -9.34
N HIS A 7 -7.70 -29.75 -10.50
CA HIS A 7 -8.89 -29.03 -10.91
C HIS A 7 -10.10 -29.26 -9.98
N THR A 8 -10.10 -30.34 -9.21
CA THR A 8 -11.13 -30.62 -8.19
C THR A 8 -10.99 -29.76 -6.93
N GLN A 9 -9.81 -29.20 -6.66
CA GLN A 9 -9.56 -28.36 -5.50
C GLN A 9 -10.24 -27.00 -5.63
N ARG A 10 -10.60 -26.41 -4.49
CA ARG A 10 -11.19 -25.07 -4.46
C ARG A 10 -10.21 -24.02 -4.98
N PHE A 11 -10.71 -22.98 -5.65
CA PHE A 11 -9.87 -21.89 -6.18
C PHE A 11 -8.93 -21.33 -5.11
N ALA A 12 -9.46 -21.07 -3.92
CA ALA A 12 -8.70 -20.48 -2.82
C ALA A 12 -7.49 -21.34 -2.38
N GLN A 13 -7.52 -22.66 -2.61
CA GLN A 13 -6.39 -23.56 -2.37
C GLN A 13 -5.39 -23.51 -3.53
N ARG A 14 -5.88 -23.52 -4.78
CA ARG A 14 -5.03 -23.44 -5.97
C ARG A 14 -4.30 -22.10 -6.10
N TRP A 15 -4.98 -20.99 -5.84
CA TRP A 15 -4.40 -19.65 -5.76
C TRP A 15 -3.21 -19.63 -4.81
N LEU A 16 -3.46 -20.14 -3.61
CA LEU A 16 -2.49 -20.27 -2.56
C LEU A 16 -1.29 -21.08 -3.03
N LEU A 17 -1.49 -22.30 -3.55
CA LEU A 17 -0.39 -23.12 -4.09
C LEU A 17 0.40 -22.44 -5.21
N THR A 18 -0.27 -21.65 -6.06
CA THR A 18 0.36 -20.99 -7.21
C THR A 18 1.23 -19.82 -6.78
N THR A 19 0.79 -19.08 -5.76
CA THR A 19 1.49 -17.89 -5.25
C THR A 19 2.49 -18.23 -4.15
N SER A 20 2.24 -19.30 -3.38
CA SER A 20 3.00 -19.71 -2.20
C SER A 20 4.26 -20.53 -2.51
N THR A 21 4.58 -20.81 -3.76
CA THR A 21 5.78 -21.56 -4.14
C THR A 21 6.97 -20.65 -4.45
N ASN A 22 6.74 -19.36 -4.74
CA ASN A 22 7.82 -18.46 -5.08
C ASN A 22 8.36 -17.75 -3.83
N CYS A 23 9.60 -18.06 -3.43
CA CYS A 23 10.29 -17.35 -2.35
C CYS A 23 11.06 -16.10 -2.87
N ALA A 24 11.01 -15.79 -4.18
CA ALA A 24 11.75 -14.66 -4.76
C ALA A 24 11.33 -13.31 -4.17
N VAL A 25 10.03 -13.10 -3.94
CA VAL A 25 9.52 -11.87 -3.33
C VAL A 25 10.08 -11.68 -1.91
N ASP A 26 10.17 -12.76 -1.14
CA ASP A 26 10.74 -12.71 0.22
C ASP A 26 12.25 -12.44 0.18
N MET A 27 12.98 -13.02 -0.77
CA MET A 27 14.41 -12.74 -0.97
C MET A 27 14.65 -11.27 -1.34
N VAL A 28 13.88 -10.74 -2.30
CA VAL A 28 13.96 -9.32 -2.69
C VAL A 28 13.65 -8.44 -1.47
N SER A 29 12.58 -8.75 -0.72
CA SER A 29 12.23 -8.00 0.49
C SER A 29 13.35 -8.01 1.53
N LEU A 30 13.99 -9.16 1.77
CA LEU A 30 15.10 -9.28 2.73
C LEU A 30 16.31 -8.46 2.28
N VAL A 31 16.71 -8.57 1.02
CA VAL A 31 17.85 -7.82 0.47
C VAL A 31 17.57 -6.32 0.52
N THR A 32 16.38 -5.89 0.09
CA THR A 32 15.97 -4.48 0.15
C THR A 32 15.99 -3.95 1.58
N LEU A 33 15.47 -4.72 2.55
CA LEU A 33 15.44 -4.31 3.95
C LEU A 33 16.85 -4.22 4.55
N LEU A 34 17.73 -5.18 4.28
CA LEU A 34 19.13 -5.16 4.74
C LEU A 34 19.90 -3.97 4.15
N LEU A 35 19.73 -3.70 2.85
CA LEU A 35 20.34 -2.54 2.20
C LEU A 35 19.80 -1.23 2.77
N ALA A 36 18.48 -1.11 2.93
CA ALA A 36 17.86 0.06 3.53
C ALA A 36 18.36 0.28 4.97
N TRP A 37 18.47 -0.79 5.75
CA TRP A 37 19.00 -0.73 7.12
C TRP A 37 20.45 -0.23 7.13
N LEU A 38 21.33 -0.80 6.30
CA LEU A 38 22.72 -0.36 6.19
C LEU A 38 22.84 1.11 5.78
N LEU A 39 22.04 1.54 4.79
CA LEU A 39 22.05 2.92 4.30
C LEU A 39 21.52 3.90 5.35
N LEU A 40 20.44 3.55 6.04
CA LEU A 40 19.88 4.37 7.12
C LEU A 40 20.84 4.45 8.31
N ALA A 41 21.41 3.33 8.77
CA ALA A 41 22.34 3.33 9.90
C ALA A 41 23.60 4.17 9.65
N ARG A 42 24.01 4.34 8.39
CA ARG A 42 25.11 5.24 8.00
C ARG A 42 24.74 6.72 7.95
N ARG A 43 23.45 7.03 7.76
CA ARG A 43 22.96 8.40 7.52
C ARG A 43 22.26 9.00 8.73
N ILE A 44 21.61 8.17 9.53
CA ILE A 44 20.80 8.58 10.66
C ILE A 44 21.13 7.77 11.90
N HIS A 45 21.09 8.41 13.08
CA HIS A 45 21.17 7.70 14.35
C HIS A 45 19.86 6.98 14.62
N ILE A 46 19.82 5.67 14.32
CA ILE A 46 18.65 4.82 14.61
C ILE A 46 18.71 4.41 16.09
N PRO A 47 17.66 4.65 16.89
CA PRO A 47 17.65 4.22 18.28
C PRO A 47 17.69 2.68 18.38
N PRO A 48 18.13 2.10 19.51
CA PRO A 48 18.23 0.64 19.68
C PRO A 48 16.93 -0.11 19.34
N PHE A 49 15.77 0.47 19.69
CA PHE A 49 14.47 -0.10 19.34
C PHE A 49 14.25 -0.20 17.82
N GLY A 50 14.72 0.78 17.03
CA GLY A 50 14.64 0.74 15.57
C GLY A 50 15.52 -0.36 14.97
N HIS A 51 16.71 -0.58 15.52
CA HIS A 51 17.56 -1.72 15.15
C HIS A 51 16.91 -3.06 15.50
N ALA A 52 16.33 -3.17 16.70
CA ALA A 52 15.61 -4.38 17.13
C ALA A 52 14.44 -4.68 16.19
N TRP A 53 13.64 -3.67 15.83
CA TRP A 53 12.54 -3.83 14.88
C TRP A 53 13.04 -4.28 13.48
N MET A 54 14.07 -3.64 12.93
CA MET A 54 14.68 -4.06 11.64
C MET A 54 15.17 -5.52 11.70
N ALA A 55 15.81 -5.92 12.80
CA ALA A 55 16.26 -7.29 13.02
C ALA A 55 15.09 -8.28 13.07
N THR A 56 14.01 -7.93 13.78
CA THR A 56 12.79 -8.75 13.84
C THR A 56 12.16 -8.92 12.46
N GLN A 57 12.10 -7.86 11.65
CA GLN A 57 11.60 -7.96 10.27
C GLN A 57 12.48 -8.85 9.40
N CYS A 58 13.81 -8.71 9.48
CA CYS A 58 14.75 -9.58 8.75
C CYS A 58 14.60 -11.05 9.16
N LEU A 59 14.47 -11.31 10.47
CA LEU A 59 14.25 -12.65 11.02
C LEU A 59 12.92 -13.23 10.51
N GLN A 60 11.84 -12.44 10.55
CA GLN A 60 10.53 -12.86 10.08
C GLN A 60 10.54 -13.24 8.59
N ILE A 61 11.20 -12.44 7.73
CA ILE A 61 11.35 -12.76 6.30
C ILE A 61 12.23 -14.02 6.12
N THR A 62 13.30 -14.15 6.89
CA THR A 62 14.19 -15.33 6.84
C THR A 62 13.44 -16.61 7.21
N VAL A 63 12.62 -16.56 8.27
CA VAL A 63 11.75 -17.68 8.68
C VAL A 63 10.78 -18.03 7.56
N GLN A 64 10.16 -17.04 6.90
CA GLN A 64 9.28 -17.28 5.76
C GLN A 64 10.00 -17.97 4.59
N ILE A 65 11.23 -17.56 4.28
CA ILE A 65 12.06 -18.20 3.23
C ILE A 65 12.36 -19.66 3.58
N VAL A 66 12.77 -19.93 4.82
CA VAL A 66 13.10 -21.29 5.28
C VAL A 66 11.86 -22.18 5.25
N LEU A 67 10.72 -21.68 5.74
CA LEU A 67 9.45 -22.40 5.72
C LEU A 67 8.95 -22.65 4.29
N CYS A 68 9.07 -21.66 3.40
CA CYS A 68 8.77 -21.78 1.97
C CYS A 68 9.58 -22.92 1.33
N ARG A 69 10.89 -22.99 1.60
CA ARG A 69 11.77 -24.05 1.10
C ARG A 69 11.48 -25.43 1.70
N ARG A 70 10.91 -25.49 2.91
CA ARG A 70 10.48 -26.73 3.57
C ARG A 70 9.06 -27.17 3.19
N GLY A 71 8.43 -26.49 2.23
CA GLY A 71 7.07 -26.85 1.79
C GLY A 71 6.00 -26.52 2.83
N ALA A 72 6.19 -25.47 3.64
CA ALA A 72 5.18 -25.03 4.59
C ALA A 72 3.83 -24.76 3.89
N SER A 73 2.74 -25.04 4.60
CA SER A 73 1.39 -24.88 4.02
C SER A 73 1.15 -23.42 3.59
N PRO A 74 0.37 -23.19 2.53
CA PRO A 74 0.12 -21.83 2.05
C PRO A 74 -0.53 -20.89 3.08
N ALA A 75 -1.33 -21.42 4.01
CA ALA A 75 -1.94 -20.64 5.10
C ALA A 75 -0.90 -19.98 6.02
N TRP A 76 0.23 -20.67 6.27
CA TRP A 76 1.36 -20.10 7.02
C TRP A 76 2.01 -18.93 6.29
N ARG A 77 2.06 -18.95 4.95
CA ARG A 77 2.59 -17.82 4.17
C ARG A 77 1.65 -16.62 4.20
N GLU A 78 0.33 -16.82 4.12
CA GLU A 78 -0.63 -15.73 4.28
C GLU A 78 -0.55 -15.08 5.66
N LEU A 79 -0.50 -15.90 6.72
CA LEU A 79 -0.33 -15.40 8.09
C LEU A 79 1.00 -14.66 8.24
N GLY A 80 2.08 -15.20 7.66
CA GLY A 80 3.38 -14.55 7.60
C GLY A 80 3.33 -13.19 6.89
N ALA A 81 2.66 -13.10 5.74
CA ALA A 81 2.51 -11.85 5.00
C ALA A 81 1.66 -10.82 5.78
N ALA A 82 0.58 -11.27 6.43
CA ALA A 82 -0.29 -10.42 7.25
C ALA A 82 0.46 -9.87 8.46
N THR A 83 1.12 -10.74 9.23
CA THR A 83 1.93 -10.35 10.38
C THR A 83 3.06 -9.40 9.97
N PHE A 84 3.69 -9.62 8.81
CA PHE A 84 4.75 -8.74 8.30
C PHE A 84 4.22 -7.34 7.98
N ARG A 85 3.07 -7.24 7.30
CA ARG A 85 2.39 -5.96 7.02
C ARG A 85 2.00 -5.22 8.30
N LEU A 86 1.37 -5.92 9.24
CA LEU A 86 0.94 -5.35 10.52
C LEU A 86 2.13 -4.89 11.36
N ASN A 87 3.19 -5.70 11.44
CA ASN A 87 4.39 -5.34 12.21
C ASN A 87 5.18 -4.20 11.56
N SER A 88 5.05 -4.02 10.24
CA SER A 88 5.80 -2.99 9.53
C SER A 88 5.29 -1.59 9.90
N PHE A 89 4.00 -1.33 9.68
CA PHE A 89 3.42 0.01 9.85
C PHE A 89 2.35 0.09 10.93
N GLY A 90 1.67 -1.01 11.24
CA GLY A 90 0.60 -1.03 12.24
C GLY A 90 1.08 -0.78 13.67
N MET A 91 2.34 -1.09 13.98
CA MET A 91 2.94 -0.87 15.32
C MET A 91 3.72 0.45 15.44
N GLY A 92 3.75 1.29 14.41
CA GLY A 92 4.36 2.64 14.47
C GLY A 92 5.89 2.71 14.45
N ALA A 93 6.63 1.60 14.54
CA ALA A 93 8.10 1.61 14.51
C ALA A 93 8.67 2.16 13.19
N ALA A 94 8.11 1.76 12.04
CA ALA A 94 8.48 2.34 10.75
C ALA A 94 8.18 3.84 10.70
N ASN A 95 7.05 4.28 11.27
CA ASN A 95 6.67 5.69 11.34
C ASN A 95 7.70 6.47 12.17
N ALA A 96 8.12 5.96 13.33
CA ALA A 96 9.15 6.59 14.16
C ALA A 96 10.49 6.73 13.43
N ILE A 97 10.95 5.69 12.72
CA ILE A 97 12.19 5.73 11.93
C ILE A 97 12.07 6.74 10.79
N THR A 98 10.94 6.76 10.09
CA THR A 98 10.64 7.73 9.03
C THR A 98 10.65 9.16 9.55
N LYS A 99 10.07 9.41 10.74
CA LYS A 99 10.11 10.72 11.40
C LYS A 99 11.54 11.16 11.72
N LEU A 100 12.36 10.27 12.30
CA LEU A 100 13.78 10.56 12.58
C LEU A 100 14.54 10.87 11.28
N TRP A 101 14.25 10.15 10.21
CA TRP A 101 14.82 10.42 8.90
C TRP A 101 14.39 11.79 8.35
N LEU A 102 13.11 12.14 8.47
CA LEU A 102 12.60 13.47 8.10
C LEU A 102 13.26 14.59 8.90
N ASP A 103 13.52 14.36 10.19
CA ASP A 103 14.16 15.36 11.04
C ASP A 103 15.62 15.64 10.65
N GLN A 104 16.27 14.67 10.01
CA GLN A 104 17.67 14.76 9.58
C GLN A 104 17.81 15.03 8.07
N THR A 105 16.70 15.09 7.34
CA THR A 105 16.70 15.34 5.89
C THR A 105 16.75 16.85 5.61
N ALA A 106 17.71 17.26 4.77
CA ALA A 106 17.82 18.66 4.34
C ALA A 106 16.66 19.06 3.41
N CYS A 107 16.33 20.36 3.41
CA CYS A 107 15.32 20.91 2.52
C CYS A 107 15.74 20.76 1.05
N GLN A 108 14.77 20.48 0.18
CA GLN A 108 15.01 20.27 -1.25
C GLN A 108 14.96 21.61 -2.01
N THR A 109 16.01 21.91 -2.76
CA THR A 109 16.14 23.14 -3.58
C THR A 109 16.48 22.81 -5.05
N GLY A 110 16.30 23.80 -5.94
CA GLY A 110 16.63 23.70 -7.36
C GLY A 110 15.45 23.41 -8.30
N ARG A 111 15.73 23.22 -9.60
CA ARG A 111 14.70 23.06 -10.66
C ARG A 111 13.81 21.83 -10.49
N LEU A 112 14.30 20.80 -9.80
CA LEU A 112 13.58 19.55 -9.51
C LEU A 112 13.05 19.50 -8.07
N ALA A 113 12.99 20.64 -7.37
CA ALA A 113 12.64 20.66 -5.96
C ALA A 113 11.22 20.13 -5.69
N LEU A 114 10.23 20.51 -6.50
CA LEU A 114 8.85 20.02 -6.34
C LEU A 114 8.75 18.50 -6.54
N ALA A 115 9.42 17.94 -7.56
CA ALA A 115 9.42 16.50 -7.79
C ALA A 115 10.12 15.72 -6.65
N ARG A 116 11.24 16.26 -6.14
CA ARG A 116 11.92 15.69 -4.96
C ARG A 116 11.07 15.79 -3.71
N HIS A 117 10.34 16.87 -3.53
CA HIS A 117 9.39 17.04 -2.42
C HIS A 117 8.20 16.08 -2.52
N ALA A 118 7.64 15.88 -3.72
CA ALA A 118 6.60 14.87 -3.94
C ALA A 118 7.11 13.46 -3.62
N MET A 119 8.36 13.14 -4.00
CA MET A 119 9.00 11.87 -3.63
C MET A 119 9.22 11.76 -2.10
N LEU A 120 9.62 12.85 -1.44
CA LEU A 120 9.74 12.92 0.02
C LEU A 120 8.39 12.66 0.70
N MET A 121 7.29 13.26 0.20
CA MET A 121 5.93 13.01 0.67
C MET A 121 5.50 11.56 0.43
N LEU A 122 5.83 10.97 -0.72
CA LEU A 122 5.56 9.57 -1.01
C LEU A 122 6.28 8.62 -0.05
N LEU A 123 7.57 8.86 0.20
CA LEU A 123 8.36 8.06 1.14
C LEU A 123 7.87 8.23 2.57
N SER A 124 7.58 9.46 3.01
CA SER A 124 7.09 9.74 4.36
C SER A 124 5.68 9.22 4.62
N SER A 125 4.84 9.14 3.59
CA SER A 125 3.50 8.54 3.71
C SER A 125 3.53 7.03 3.98
N GLY A 126 4.67 6.37 3.72
CA GLY A 126 4.79 4.91 3.75
C GLY A 126 4.13 4.20 2.55
N ALA A 127 3.41 4.92 1.68
CA ALA A 127 2.65 4.33 0.57
C ALA A 127 3.52 3.54 -0.41
N GLY A 128 4.74 4.01 -0.68
CA GLY A 128 5.69 3.26 -1.52
C GLY A 128 6.09 1.91 -0.92
N THR A 129 6.36 1.88 0.39
CA THR A 129 6.65 0.62 1.08
C THR A 129 5.42 -0.28 1.12
N LEU A 130 4.23 0.29 1.38
CA LEU A 130 2.97 -0.46 1.33
C LEU A 130 2.74 -1.13 -0.03
N LEU A 131 3.01 -0.42 -1.12
CA LEU A 131 2.94 -0.97 -2.48
C LEU A 131 3.92 -2.13 -2.68
N LEU A 132 5.15 -2.02 -2.20
CA LEU A 132 6.14 -3.10 -2.30
C LEU A 132 5.76 -4.33 -1.48
N ILE A 133 5.21 -4.14 -0.28
CA ILE A 133 4.80 -5.25 0.59
C ILE A 133 3.59 -6.00 0.01
N GLN A 134 2.79 -5.34 -0.85
CA GLN A 134 1.68 -5.98 -1.55
C GLN A 134 2.11 -7.09 -2.52
N ALA A 135 3.38 -7.09 -2.96
CA ALA A 135 3.93 -8.20 -3.73
C ALA A 135 3.89 -9.55 -2.97
N LYS A 136 3.80 -9.53 -1.63
CA LYS A 136 3.56 -10.73 -0.84
C LYS A 136 2.11 -11.16 -0.99
N ALA A 137 1.91 -12.22 -1.77
CA ALA A 137 0.59 -12.74 -2.08
C ALA A 137 -0.21 -13.11 -0.83
N MET A 138 -1.47 -12.73 -0.85
CA MET A 138 -2.48 -12.95 0.18
C MET A 138 -3.82 -12.98 -0.52
N ARG A 139 -4.84 -13.68 -0.01
CA ARG A 139 -6.21 -13.55 -0.54
C ARG A 139 -6.73 -12.12 -0.42
N LEU A 140 -7.52 -11.68 -1.40
CA LEU A 140 -8.09 -10.34 -1.48
C LEU A 140 -8.82 -9.92 -0.20
N SER A 141 -9.61 -10.81 0.40
CA SER A 141 -10.37 -10.51 1.62
C SER A 141 -9.47 -10.16 2.81
N LEU A 142 -8.39 -10.92 3.01
CA LEU A 142 -7.43 -10.67 4.09
C LEU A 142 -6.54 -9.48 3.75
N ALA A 143 -6.14 -9.34 2.48
CA ALA A 143 -5.35 -8.22 2.00
C ALA A 143 -6.08 -6.89 2.22
N LEU A 144 -7.38 -6.82 1.89
CA LEU A 144 -8.22 -5.65 2.13
C LEU A 144 -8.25 -5.28 3.62
N ALA A 145 -8.55 -6.24 4.49
CA ALA A 145 -8.67 -5.98 5.93
C ALA A 145 -7.33 -5.51 6.54
N VAL A 146 -6.23 -6.22 6.25
CA VAL A 146 -4.90 -5.89 6.74
C VAL A 146 -4.43 -4.54 6.18
N GLN A 147 -4.62 -4.30 4.89
CA GLN A 147 -4.15 -3.07 4.25
C GLN A 147 -4.94 -1.85 4.72
N LEU A 148 -6.26 -1.98 4.86
CA LEU A 148 -7.09 -0.92 5.40
C LEU A 148 -6.67 -0.57 6.83
N PHE A 149 -6.46 -1.57 7.68
CA PHE A 149 -5.96 -1.37 9.04
C PHE A 149 -4.62 -0.62 9.04
N VAL A 150 -3.65 -1.09 8.25
CA VAL A 150 -2.33 -0.47 8.16
C VAL A 150 -2.41 0.99 7.68
N VAL A 151 -3.23 1.26 6.66
CA VAL A 151 -3.41 2.62 6.14
C VAL A 151 -4.05 3.54 7.16
N LEU A 152 -5.07 3.07 7.90
CA LEU A 152 -5.66 3.84 9.00
C LEU A 152 -4.63 4.16 10.08
N MET A 153 -3.79 3.20 10.46
CA MET A 153 -2.71 3.42 11.43
C MET A 153 -1.67 4.43 10.90
N CYS A 154 -1.30 4.37 9.62
CA CYS A 154 -0.44 5.38 9.01
C CYS A 154 -1.08 6.77 9.04
N MET A 155 -2.36 6.87 8.68
CA MET A 155 -3.09 8.14 8.68
C MET A 155 -3.18 8.78 10.06
N GLN A 156 -3.31 7.99 11.12
CA GLN A 156 -3.27 8.48 12.51
C GLN A 156 -1.94 9.15 12.86
N THR A 157 -0.84 8.78 12.19
CA THR A 157 0.48 9.36 12.42
C THR A 157 0.84 10.52 11.48
N ASN A 158 -0.08 10.94 10.61
CA ASN A 158 0.19 12.00 9.62
C ASN A 158 0.57 13.33 10.28
N SER A 159 -0.07 13.70 11.40
CA SER A 159 0.29 14.92 12.16
C SER A 159 1.74 14.86 12.66
N THR A 160 2.17 13.69 13.15
CA THR A 160 3.55 13.45 13.58
C THR A 160 4.53 13.51 12.40
N MET A 161 4.18 12.97 11.24
CA MET A 161 5.04 13.09 10.05
C MET A 161 5.18 14.54 9.60
N CYS A 162 4.06 15.27 9.54
CA CYS A 162 4.02 16.66 9.10
C CYS A 162 4.75 17.63 10.04
N SER A 163 4.95 17.26 11.30
CA SER A 163 5.82 18.00 12.23
C SER A 163 7.32 17.70 12.05
N GLY A 164 7.69 16.87 11.08
CA GLY A 164 9.08 16.58 10.72
C GLY A 164 9.85 17.83 10.27
N ALA A 165 11.13 17.94 10.67
CA ALA A 165 11.93 19.14 10.38
C ALA A 165 12.13 19.41 8.87
N ALA A 166 12.08 18.38 8.02
CA ALA A 166 12.10 18.55 6.57
C ALA A 166 10.79 19.15 6.01
N LEU A 167 9.64 18.87 6.63
CA LEU A 167 8.31 19.25 6.14
C LEU A 167 7.80 20.56 6.75
N THR A 168 8.27 20.94 7.94
CA THR A 168 7.87 22.17 8.64
C THR A 168 8.55 23.44 8.14
N ARG A 169 9.58 23.33 7.28
CA ARG A 169 10.28 24.50 6.73
C ARG A 169 9.37 25.31 5.80
N PRO A 170 9.45 26.66 5.78
CA PRO A 170 8.59 27.48 4.93
C PRO A 170 8.62 27.11 3.44
N LEU A 171 9.81 26.76 2.91
CA LEU A 171 9.94 26.32 1.52
C LEU A 171 9.23 24.98 1.25
N ALA A 172 9.30 24.04 2.19
CA ALA A 172 8.62 22.75 2.08
C ALA A 172 7.10 22.90 2.22
N GLN A 173 6.64 23.81 3.09
CA GLN A 173 5.23 24.18 3.20
C GLN A 173 4.72 24.79 1.90
N GLN A 174 5.48 25.69 1.26
CA GLN A 174 5.13 26.24 -0.05
C GLN A 174 5.03 25.14 -1.13
N GLN A 175 5.98 24.21 -1.17
CA GLN A 175 5.94 23.08 -2.11
C GLN A 175 4.77 22.13 -1.83
N THR A 176 4.43 21.92 -0.55
CA THR A 176 3.26 21.15 -0.14
C THR A 176 1.97 21.83 -0.59
N HIS A 177 1.87 23.15 -0.40
CA HIS A 177 0.73 23.93 -0.89
C HIS A 177 0.58 23.84 -2.40
N GLN A 178 1.68 23.94 -3.16
CA GLN A 178 1.65 23.75 -4.61
C GLN A 178 1.14 22.35 -5.00
N LEU A 179 1.62 21.29 -4.33
CA LEU A 179 1.16 19.93 -4.56
C LEU A 179 -0.32 19.75 -4.19
N PHE A 180 -0.76 20.35 -3.09
CA PHE A 180 -2.16 20.38 -2.65
C PHE A 180 -3.05 21.02 -3.71
N GLN A 181 -2.67 22.20 -4.24
CA GLN A 181 -3.42 22.89 -5.29
C GLN A 181 -3.47 22.08 -6.59
N LEU A 182 -2.36 21.43 -6.98
CA LEU A 182 -2.34 20.55 -8.16
C LEU A 182 -3.29 19.37 -8.00
N LEU A 183 -3.33 18.74 -6.83
CA LEU A 183 -4.25 17.62 -6.55
C LEU A 183 -5.70 18.08 -6.47
N GLU A 184 -5.96 19.27 -5.91
CA GLU A 184 -7.29 19.88 -5.90
C GLU A 184 -7.79 20.13 -7.32
N LEU A 185 -6.97 20.73 -8.18
CA LEU A 185 -7.29 20.94 -9.61
C LEU A 185 -7.53 19.61 -10.34
N ALA A 186 -6.74 18.59 -10.02
CA ALA A 186 -6.92 17.26 -10.58
C ALA A 186 -8.19 16.57 -10.08
N SER A 187 -8.79 16.97 -8.95
CA SER A 187 -9.90 16.24 -8.33
C SER A 187 -11.29 16.53 -8.90
N PHE A 188 -11.43 17.45 -9.87
CA PHE A 188 -12.69 17.84 -10.54
C PHE A 188 -13.91 17.96 -9.62
N SER A 189 -13.70 18.50 -8.40
CA SER A 189 -14.79 18.69 -7.48
C SER A 189 -15.37 20.09 -7.58
N PRO A 190 -16.71 20.22 -7.69
CA PRO A 190 -17.37 21.53 -7.71
C PRO A 190 -17.33 22.24 -6.34
N LEU A 191 -16.89 21.56 -5.28
CA LEU A 191 -16.80 22.11 -3.94
C LEU A 191 -15.34 22.53 -3.66
N PRO A 192 -15.02 23.84 -3.73
CA PRO A 192 -13.71 24.31 -3.34
C PRO A 192 -13.52 23.99 -1.85
N VAL A 193 -12.51 23.18 -1.53
CA VAL A 193 -12.11 23.00 -0.13
C VAL A 193 -11.59 24.35 0.34
N ALA A 194 -12.18 24.84 1.44
CA ALA A 194 -12.09 26.20 1.96
C ALA A 194 -10.74 26.91 1.72
N ALA A 195 -10.80 28.18 1.30
CA ALA A 195 -9.67 29.04 0.94
C ALA A 195 -8.62 29.32 2.05
N LYS A 196 -8.71 28.65 3.21
CA LYS A 196 -7.79 28.81 4.36
C LYS A 196 -7.60 27.48 5.10
N VAL A 197 -6.93 26.53 4.46
CA VAL A 197 -6.45 25.31 5.13
C VAL A 197 -5.10 25.61 5.80
N GLN A 198 -4.89 25.12 7.03
CA GLN A 198 -3.60 25.28 7.70
C GLN A 198 -2.52 24.42 7.00
N PRO A 199 -1.25 24.87 6.92
CA PRO A 199 -0.19 24.11 6.23
C PRO A 199 -0.02 22.66 6.73
N ALA A 200 -0.22 22.42 8.04
CA ALA A 200 -0.16 21.09 8.62
C ALA A 200 -1.28 20.17 8.09
N THR A 201 -2.49 20.72 7.92
CA THR A 201 -3.65 20.00 7.37
C THR A 201 -3.46 19.70 5.89
N GLU A 202 -2.87 20.63 5.11
CA GLU A 202 -2.52 20.38 3.71
C GLU A 202 -1.53 19.21 3.59
N CYS A 203 -0.48 19.21 4.42
CA CYS A 203 0.48 18.11 4.48
C CYS A 203 -0.19 16.78 4.81
N ALA A 204 -1.05 16.74 5.84
CA ALA A 204 -1.74 15.52 6.25
C ALA A 204 -2.70 15.01 5.16
N ALA A 205 -3.38 15.90 4.44
CA ALA A 205 -4.26 15.56 3.32
C ALA A 205 -3.50 14.93 2.16
N VAL A 206 -2.33 15.47 1.82
CA VAL A 206 -1.45 14.91 0.76
C VAL A 206 -0.92 13.54 1.17
N LEU A 207 -0.41 13.37 2.39
CA LEU A 207 0.06 12.07 2.87
C LEU A 207 -1.08 11.03 2.88
N GLY A 208 -2.26 11.43 3.38
CA GLY A 208 -3.46 10.61 3.38
C GLY A 208 -3.90 10.19 1.98
N TYR A 209 -3.83 11.11 1.01
CA TYR A 209 -4.14 10.80 -0.38
C TYR A 209 -3.19 9.75 -0.95
N LEU A 210 -1.88 9.89 -0.72
CA LEU A 210 -0.88 8.92 -1.18
C LEU A 210 -1.09 7.54 -0.53
N GLN A 211 -1.42 7.51 0.77
CA GLN A 211 -1.75 6.28 1.51
C GLN A 211 -3.00 5.58 0.96
N LEU A 212 -4.08 6.34 0.71
CA LEU A 212 -5.34 5.78 0.18
C LEU A 212 -5.21 5.36 -1.29
N SER A 213 -4.58 6.17 -2.13
CA SER A 213 -4.45 5.87 -3.56
C SER A 213 -3.42 4.78 -3.82
N ILE A 214 -2.15 5.05 -3.50
CA ILE A 214 -1.01 4.17 -3.81
C ILE A 214 -0.88 3.06 -2.78
N GLY A 215 -1.14 3.35 -1.51
CA GLY A 215 -1.01 2.37 -0.43
C GLY A 215 -2.20 1.41 -0.32
N LEU A 216 -3.42 1.77 -0.72
CA LEU A 216 -4.63 0.95 -0.56
C LEU A 216 -5.27 0.57 -1.88
N VAL A 217 -5.80 1.55 -2.62
CA VAL A 217 -6.69 1.29 -3.74
C VAL A 217 -5.96 0.67 -4.93
N LEU A 218 -4.85 1.26 -5.36
CA LEU A 218 -4.06 0.76 -6.49
C LEU A 218 -3.66 -0.71 -6.33
N PRO A 219 -3.01 -1.14 -5.22
CA PRO A 219 -2.64 -2.54 -5.06
C PRO A 219 -3.84 -3.47 -4.93
N LEU A 220 -4.94 -3.04 -4.30
CA LEU A 220 -6.15 -3.86 -4.20
C LEU A 220 -6.83 -4.03 -5.55
N LEU A 221 -6.88 -3.00 -6.39
CA LEU A 221 -7.41 -3.12 -7.76
C LEU A 221 -6.56 -4.08 -8.60
N ALA A 222 -5.22 -3.95 -8.53
CA ALA A 222 -4.31 -4.86 -9.23
C ALA A 222 -4.48 -6.32 -8.76
N GLN A 223 -4.60 -6.52 -7.44
CA GLN A 223 -4.82 -7.84 -6.87
C GLN A 223 -6.20 -8.41 -7.22
N ALA A 224 -7.25 -7.59 -7.17
CA ALA A 224 -8.61 -7.99 -7.52
C ALA A 224 -8.71 -8.41 -9.00
N ALA A 225 -8.09 -7.66 -9.91
CA ALA A 225 -8.01 -8.02 -11.33
C ALA A 225 -7.26 -9.34 -11.56
N LEU A 226 -6.12 -9.53 -10.87
CA LEU A 226 -5.33 -10.75 -10.97
C LEU A 226 -6.07 -11.98 -10.40
N GLU A 227 -6.70 -11.86 -9.22
CA GLU A 227 -7.48 -12.94 -8.63
C GLU A 227 -8.72 -13.26 -9.46
N SER A 228 -9.40 -12.24 -9.98
CA SER A 228 -10.58 -12.41 -10.85
C SER A 228 -10.25 -13.14 -12.15
N SER A 229 -9.18 -12.74 -12.84
CA SER A 229 -8.77 -13.42 -14.09
C SER A 229 -8.41 -14.88 -13.84
N LEU A 230 -7.63 -15.17 -12.79
CA LEU A 230 -7.29 -16.53 -12.41
C LEU A 230 -8.51 -17.34 -11.96
N PHE A 231 -9.49 -16.72 -11.33
CA PHE A 231 -10.75 -17.37 -10.96
C PHE A 231 -11.57 -17.77 -12.20
N GLN A 232 -11.64 -16.91 -13.23
CA GLN A 232 -12.32 -17.23 -14.49
C GLN A 232 -11.65 -18.41 -15.21
N GLU A 233 -10.31 -18.41 -15.31
CA GLU A 233 -9.56 -19.54 -15.86
C GLU A 233 -9.84 -20.84 -15.08
N HIS A 234 -9.91 -20.76 -13.76
CA HIS A 234 -10.24 -21.88 -12.90
C HIS A 234 -11.65 -22.43 -13.18
N GLN A 235 -12.66 -21.55 -13.29
CA GLN A 235 -14.03 -21.94 -13.61
C GLN A 235 -14.13 -22.62 -14.97
N GLN A 236 -13.41 -22.11 -15.98
CA GLN A 236 -13.36 -22.70 -17.32
C GLN A 236 -12.76 -24.11 -17.28
N GLN A 237 -11.64 -24.30 -16.56
CA GLN A 237 -11.02 -25.62 -16.40
C GLN A 237 -11.97 -26.62 -15.72
N ARG A 238 -12.70 -26.20 -14.68
CA ARG A 238 -13.65 -27.08 -14.00
C ARG A 238 -14.76 -27.54 -14.93
N ARG A 239 -15.32 -26.62 -15.73
CA ARG A 239 -16.34 -26.95 -16.74
C ARG A 239 -15.81 -27.95 -17.76
N GLN A 240 -14.58 -27.77 -18.25
CA GLN A 240 -13.95 -28.70 -19.20
C GLN A 240 -13.74 -30.10 -18.60
N CYS A 241 -13.49 -30.21 -17.30
CA CYS A 241 -13.36 -31.49 -16.59
C CYS A 241 -14.71 -32.06 -16.12
N GLY A 242 -15.85 -31.47 -16.49
CA GLY A 242 -17.17 -31.91 -16.02
C GLY A 242 -17.42 -31.71 -14.52
N VAL A 243 -16.58 -30.92 -13.85
CA VAL A 243 -16.74 -30.58 -12.44
C VAL A 243 -17.67 -29.36 -12.33
N ARG A 244 -18.64 -29.42 -11.40
CA ARG A 244 -19.57 -28.31 -11.15
C ARG A 244 -18.80 -27.01 -10.85
N PRO A 245 -19.18 -25.86 -11.45
CA PRO A 245 -18.54 -24.58 -11.17
C PRO A 245 -18.66 -24.20 -9.70
N GLU A 246 -17.66 -23.47 -9.20
CA GLU A 246 -17.62 -22.97 -7.84
C GLU A 246 -18.65 -21.84 -7.68
N SER A 247 -19.41 -21.83 -6.57
CA SER A 247 -20.44 -20.83 -6.31
C SER A 247 -20.34 -20.19 -4.92
N GLY A 248 -20.92 -18.99 -4.78
CA GLY A 248 -20.98 -18.25 -3.52
C GLY A 248 -20.67 -16.76 -3.69
N TYR A 249 -20.55 -16.05 -2.57
CA TYR A 249 -20.33 -14.60 -2.57
C TYR A 249 -19.05 -14.17 -3.32
N MET A 250 -17.94 -14.88 -3.12
CA MET A 250 -16.69 -14.55 -3.82
C MET A 250 -16.79 -14.74 -5.34
N GLN A 251 -17.60 -15.69 -5.81
CA GLN A 251 -17.87 -15.83 -7.24
C GLN A 251 -18.56 -14.56 -7.77
N TRP A 252 -19.60 -14.09 -7.08
CA TRP A 252 -20.29 -12.86 -7.46
C TRP A 252 -19.34 -11.65 -7.49
N VAL A 253 -18.44 -11.52 -6.50
CA VAL A 253 -17.43 -10.45 -6.47
C VAL A 253 -16.50 -10.52 -7.68
N PHE A 254 -15.92 -11.69 -7.99
CA PHE A 254 -15.01 -11.84 -9.14
C PHE A 254 -15.74 -11.67 -10.47
N ASP A 255 -16.96 -12.20 -10.60
CA ASP A 255 -17.77 -12.01 -11.81
C ASP A 255 -18.10 -10.53 -12.01
N ALA A 256 -18.42 -9.78 -10.93
CA ALA A 256 -18.62 -8.34 -10.98
C ALA A 256 -17.36 -7.59 -11.42
N ILE A 257 -16.19 -7.92 -10.86
CA ILE A 257 -14.90 -7.32 -11.26
C ILE A 257 -14.59 -7.62 -12.73
N GLY A 258 -14.80 -8.87 -13.17
CA GLY A 258 -14.63 -9.27 -14.56
C GLY A 258 -15.55 -8.48 -15.50
N SER A 259 -16.84 -8.40 -15.18
CA SER A 259 -17.82 -7.65 -15.97
C SER A 259 -17.51 -6.15 -16.04
N LEU A 260 -16.99 -5.58 -14.94
CA LEU A 260 -16.55 -4.19 -14.92
C LEU A 260 -15.34 -3.99 -15.85
N GLY A 261 -14.41 -4.94 -15.88
CA GLY A 261 -13.27 -4.92 -16.81
C GLY A 261 -13.69 -5.01 -18.29
N GLU A 262 -14.77 -5.72 -18.60
CA GLU A 262 -15.33 -5.80 -19.95
C GLU A 262 -16.15 -4.56 -20.33
N ALA A 263 -16.87 -3.96 -19.37
CA ALA A 263 -17.68 -2.78 -19.57
C ALA A 263 -16.86 -1.49 -19.69
N LEU A 264 -15.70 -1.43 -19.02
CA LEU A 264 -14.78 -0.29 -19.09
C LEU A 264 -13.89 -0.39 -20.33
N ASP A 265 -14.25 0.35 -21.37
CA ASP A 265 -13.39 0.56 -22.52
C ASP A 265 -12.16 1.42 -22.19
N ARG A 266 -11.28 1.62 -23.18
CA ARG A 266 -10.03 2.40 -23.01
C ARG A 266 -10.25 3.86 -22.62
N VAL A 267 -11.46 4.41 -22.79
CA VAL A 267 -11.79 5.82 -22.54
C VAL A 267 -12.49 5.98 -21.19
N THR A 268 -13.42 5.09 -20.88
CA THR A 268 -14.18 5.06 -19.62
C THR A 268 -13.32 4.58 -18.45
N PHE A 269 -12.36 3.67 -18.65
CA PHE A 269 -11.43 3.25 -17.61
C PHE A 269 -10.64 4.42 -16.98
N PRO A 270 -9.90 5.26 -17.74
CA PRO A 270 -9.17 6.38 -17.15
C PRO A 270 -10.12 7.39 -16.51
N ALA A 271 -11.31 7.62 -17.06
CA ALA A 271 -12.31 8.49 -16.45
C ALA A 271 -12.80 7.94 -15.09
N ALA A 272 -13.12 6.65 -15.01
CA ALA A 272 -13.53 5.99 -13.76
C ALA A 272 -12.42 6.00 -12.71
N LEU A 273 -11.18 5.68 -13.12
CA LEU A 273 -10.02 5.75 -12.25
C LEU A 273 -9.79 7.18 -11.76
N TRP A 274 -9.93 8.17 -12.64
CA TRP A 274 -9.77 9.57 -12.29
C TRP A 274 -10.83 10.04 -11.29
N MET A 275 -12.11 9.68 -11.49
CA MET A 275 -13.17 9.95 -10.53
C MET A 275 -12.89 9.32 -9.17
N LEU A 276 -12.43 8.05 -9.15
CA LEU A 276 -12.05 7.37 -7.92
C LEU A 276 -10.92 8.10 -7.19
N LEU A 277 -9.86 8.50 -7.91
CA LEU A 277 -8.76 9.29 -7.33
C LEU A 277 -9.25 10.63 -6.78
N GLY A 278 -10.16 11.32 -7.47
CA GLY A 278 -10.79 12.54 -6.98
C GLY A 278 -11.59 12.34 -5.68
N LEU A 279 -12.33 11.24 -5.58
CA LEU A 279 -13.04 10.87 -4.34
C LEU A 279 -12.07 10.58 -3.20
N LEU A 280 -10.98 9.86 -3.45
CA LEU A 280 -9.95 9.58 -2.44
C LEU A 280 -9.26 10.85 -1.96
N TRP A 281 -9.04 11.83 -2.85
CA TRP A 281 -8.52 13.15 -2.49
C TRP A 281 -9.48 13.88 -1.53
N LYS A 282 -10.78 13.92 -1.84
CA LYS A 282 -11.75 14.56 -0.94
C LYS A 282 -11.86 13.85 0.40
N LEU A 283 -11.82 12.52 0.40
CA LEU A 283 -11.79 11.74 1.63
C LEU A 283 -10.55 12.06 2.48
N SER A 284 -9.36 12.17 1.87
CA SER A 284 -8.13 12.49 2.61
C SER A 284 -8.16 13.90 3.20
N VAL A 285 -8.70 14.88 2.48
CA VAL A 285 -8.92 16.25 2.97
C VAL A 285 -9.88 16.26 4.17
N VAL A 286 -11.02 15.58 4.07
CA VAL A 286 -12.01 15.50 5.17
C VAL A 286 -11.38 14.86 6.40
N ILE A 287 -10.65 13.76 6.23
CA ILE A 287 -9.97 13.09 7.35
C ILE A 287 -8.92 14.01 8.00
N ALA A 288 -8.10 14.69 7.18
CA ALA A 288 -7.09 15.61 7.69
C ALA A 288 -7.72 16.79 8.47
N TYR A 289 -8.85 17.31 8.00
CA TYR A 289 -9.58 18.37 8.70
C TYR A 289 -10.11 17.89 10.06
N ARG A 290 -10.75 16.71 10.10
CA ARG A 290 -11.24 16.11 11.34
C ARG A 290 -10.13 15.84 12.36
N GLN A 291 -8.96 15.42 11.89
CA GLN A 291 -7.79 15.22 12.75
C GLN A 291 -7.28 16.54 13.35
N ALA A 292 -7.41 17.66 12.63
CA ALA A 292 -7.01 18.96 13.11
C ALA A 292 -8.01 19.58 14.12
N GLU A 293 -9.29 19.22 14.06
CA GLU A 293 -10.31 19.66 15.04
C GLU A 293 -10.21 18.92 16.38
N GLY A 294 -9.72 17.67 16.37
CA GLY A 294 -9.73 16.79 17.53
C GLY A 294 -8.42 16.73 18.34
N GLY A 295 -7.38 17.46 17.93
CA GLY A 295 -6.08 17.52 18.60
C GLY A 295 -5.86 18.84 19.30
#